data_AF-A0A834FWK6-F1
#
_entry.id   AF-A0A834FWK6-F1
#
_cell.length_a   1.000
_cell.length_b   1.000
_cell.length_c   1.000
_cell.angle_alpha   90.00
_cell.angle_beta   90.00
_cell.angle_gamma   90.00
#
_symmetry.space_group_name_H-M   'P 1'
#
loop_
_entity.id
_entity.type
_entity.pdbx_description
1 polymer ?
#
loop_
_entity_poly.entity_id
_entity_poly.type
_entity_poly.pdbx_seq_one_letter_code
_entity_poly.pdbx_strand_id
1 'polypeptide(L)'
;MAGSQRVMGTVKWFSGQKGFGFVAPDDGGEDLFVHQTEIRSDGFRTLREGQRVEFTVDTGEDGRSKAVDVIAPSQGGTTTARRGGKGGGLLPPAPIDSNGGWGF
;
A
#
# COMPACT_ATOMS: atom_id res chain seq x y z
N MET A 1 7.05 18.77 -23.64
CA MET A 1 7.35 18.73 -22.19
C MET A 1 6.04 18.99 -21.47
N ALA A 2 5.34 17.96 -21.03
CA ALA A 2 4.12 18.14 -20.24
C ALA A 2 4.51 18.07 -18.77
N GLY A 3 4.52 19.24 -18.10
CA GLY A 3 4.61 19.33 -16.65
C GLY A 3 3.28 18.88 -16.08
N SER A 4 3.08 17.57 -16.00
CA SER A 4 1.88 16.97 -15.47
C SER A 4 2.03 16.90 -13.95
N GLN A 5 1.34 17.79 -13.24
CA GLN A 5 1.47 17.97 -11.79
C GLN A 5 0.93 16.72 -11.07
N ARG A 6 1.81 16.03 -10.33
CA ARG A 6 1.40 14.97 -9.41
C ARG A 6 0.77 15.59 -8.19
N VAL A 7 -0.44 15.15 -7.88
CA VAL A 7 -1.20 15.56 -6.70
C VAL A 7 -1.66 14.32 -5.96
N MET A 8 -1.87 14.48 -4.66
CA MET A 8 -2.50 13.45 -3.86
C MET A 8 -3.99 13.68 -3.82
N GLY A 9 -4.76 12.62 -3.67
CA GLY A 9 -6.17 12.74 -3.35
C GLY A 9 -6.74 11.49 -2.72
N THR A 10 -7.99 11.60 -2.32
CA THR A 10 -8.74 10.54 -1.67
C THR A 10 -9.80 10.02 -2.63
N VAL A 11 -9.83 8.71 -2.81
CA VAL A 11 -10.82 8.07 -3.68
C VAL A 11 -12.18 8.21 -3.04
N LYS A 12 -13.08 8.94 -3.69
CA LYS A 12 -14.44 9.15 -3.20
C LYS A 12 -15.24 7.86 -3.37
N TRP A 13 -15.15 7.28 -4.56
CA TRP A 13 -15.72 5.99 -4.89
C TRP A 13 -15.10 5.46 -6.17
N PHE A 14 -14.98 4.14 -6.27
CA PHE A 14 -14.48 3.48 -7.47
C PHE A 14 -15.27 2.20 -7.72
N SER A 15 -15.72 2.00 -8.96
CA SER A 15 -16.44 0.78 -9.34
C SER A 15 -15.54 -0.10 -10.21
N GLY A 16 -14.99 -1.16 -9.62
CA GLY A 16 -14.19 -2.16 -10.34
C GLY A 16 -14.97 -2.92 -11.41
N GLN A 17 -16.30 -3.06 -11.27
CA GLN A 17 -17.14 -3.69 -12.30
C GLN A 17 -17.34 -2.79 -13.51
N LYS A 18 -17.45 -1.47 -13.30
CA LYS A 18 -17.64 -0.51 -14.39
C LYS A 18 -16.33 0.04 -14.96
N GLY A 19 -15.23 -0.06 -14.21
CA GLY A 19 -13.91 0.41 -14.64
C GLY A 19 -13.72 1.93 -14.55
N PHE A 20 -14.52 2.64 -13.75
CA PHE A 20 -14.39 4.08 -13.54
C PHE A 20 -14.72 4.49 -12.10
N GLY A 21 -14.26 5.68 -11.72
CA GLY A 21 -14.54 6.26 -10.41
C GLY A 21 -14.24 7.74 -10.36
N PHE A 22 -14.33 8.29 -9.16
CA PHE A 22 -13.99 9.68 -8.88
C PHE A 22 -13.03 9.77 -7.70
N VAL A 23 -12.06 10.65 -7.83
CA VAL A 23 -11.07 10.95 -6.80
C VAL A 23 -11.15 12.43 -6.47
N ALA A 24 -11.17 12.74 -5.17
CA ALA A 24 -11.12 14.11 -4.69
C ALA A 24 -9.66 14.49 -4.44
N PRO A 25 -9.08 15.46 -5.16
CA PRO A 25 -7.74 15.95 -4.88
C PRO A 25 -7.66 16.60 -3.49
N ASP A 26 -6.55 16.41 -2.79
CA ASP A 26 -6.28 17.05 -1.49
C ASP A 26 -6.02 18.56 -1.64
N ASP A 27 -5.75 19.01 -2.87
CA ASP A 27 -5.62 20.43 -3.26
C ASP A 27 -6.94 21.23 -3.09
N GLY A 28 -8.05 20.55 -2.78
CA GLY A 28 -9.36 21.17 -2.58
C GLY A 28 -10.10 21.49 -3.89
N GLY A 29 -9.62 20.94 -5.01
CA GLY A 29 -10.24 21.06 -6.34
C GLY A 29 -11.48 20.19 -6.52
N GLU A 30 -12.05 20.26 -7.73
CA GLU A 30 -13.22 19.46 -8.14
C GLU A 30 -12.91 17.96 -8.21
N ASP A 31 -13.96 17.15 -8.08
CA ASP A 31 -13.88 15.69 -8.22
C ASP A 31 -13.33 15.32 -9.62
N LEU A 32 -12.19 14.64 -9.66
CA LEU A 32 -11.54 14.25 -10.91
C LEU A 32 -12.00 12.87 -11.35
N PHE A 33 -12.36 12.79 -12.63
CA PHE A 33 -12.72 11.52 -13.26
C PHE A 33 -11.48 10.65 -13.44
N VAL A 34 -11.54 9.41 -12.98
CA VAL A 34 -10.49 8.40 -13.17
C VAL A 34 -11.05 7.21 -13.93
N HIS A 35 -10.32 6.80 -14.98
CA HIS A 35 -10.62 5.60 -15.75
C HIS A 35 -9.64 4.48 -15.40
N GLN A 36 -10.11 3.23 -15.38
CA GLN A 36 -9.29 2.04 -15.12
C GLN A 36 -8.07 1.94 -16.05
N THR A 37 -8.16 2.43 -17.28
CA THR A 37 -7.02 2.46 -18.22
C THR A 37 -5.84 3.27 -17.68
N GLU A 38 -6.11 4.32 -16.89
CA GLU A 38 -5.12 5.25 -16.38
C GLU A 38 -4.52 4.81 -15.03
N ILE A 39 -5.08 3.79 -14.40
CA ILE A 39 -4.58 3.22 -13.16
C ILE A 39 -3.38 2.31 -13.46
N ARG A 40 -2.21 2.70 -12.95
CA ARG A 40 -0.98 1.90 -12.95
C ARG A 40 -1.01 0.95 -11.77
N SER A 41 -1.60 -0.23 -11.98
CA SER A 41 -1.55 -1.32 -11.00
C SER A 41 -1.23 -2.63 -11.70
N ASP A 42 -0.39 -3.46 -11.07
CA ASP A 42 0.17 -4.71 -11.63
C ASP A 42 -0.85 -5.86 -11.68
N GLY A 43 -2.10 -5.62 -11.29
CA GLY A 43 -3.15 -6.64 -11.24
C GLY A 43 -4.56 -6.06 -11.34
N PHE A 44 -5.38 -6.29 -10.32
CA PHE A 44 -6.73 -5.74 -10.25
C PHE A 44 -6.66 -4.23 -10.06
N ARG A 45 -7.02 -3.48 -11.09
CA ARG A 45 -7.06 -2.02 -11.13
C ARG A 45 -8.27 -1.48 -10.35
N THR A 46 -8.36 -1.86 -9.09
CA THR A 46 -9.42 -1.46 -8.17
C THR A 46 -8.86 -0.59 -7.07
N LEU A 47 -9.46 0.58 -6.88
CA LEU A 47 -9.17 1.47 -5.77
C LEU A 47 -10.15 1.22 -4.63
N ARG A 48 -9.70 1.35 -3.38
CA ARG A 48 -10.59 1.39 -2.22
C ARG A 48 -11.13 2.80 -2.01
N GLU A 49 -12.43 2.91 -1.76
CA GLU A 49 -13.04 4.13 -1.26
C GLU A 49 -12.36 4.59 0.05
N GLY A 50 -12.11 5.88 0.18
CA GLY A 50 -11.39 6.49 1.29
C GLY A 50 -9.87 6.25 1.30
N GLN A 51 -9.31 5.53 0.32
CA GLN A 51 -7.86 5.34 0.23
C GLN A 51 -7.18 6.59 -0.37
N ARG A 52 -6.01 6.95 0.18
CA ARG A 52 -5.13 7.94 -0.45
C ARG A 52 -4.42 7.33 -1.65
N VAL A 53 -4.47 8.05 -2.76
CA VAL A 53 -3.81 7.69 -4.02
C VAL A 53 -3.04 8.90 -4.54
N GLU A 54 -1.97 8.64 -5.26
CA GLU A 54 -1.24 9.67 -6.00
C GLU A 54 -1.65 9.57 -7.47
N PHE A 55 -1.98 10.69 -8.08
CA PHE A 55 -2.32 10.75 -9.50
C PHE A 55 -1.83 12.05 -10.09
N THR A 56 -1.89 12.12 -11.41
CA THR A 56 -1.48 13.30 -12.14
C THR A 56 -2.71 13.95 -12.76
N VAL A 57 -2.86 15.26 -12.61
CA VAL A 57 -3.96 15.98 -13.28
C VAL A 57 -3.51 16.32 -14.69
N ASP A 58 -4.22 15.78 -15.68
CA ASP A 58 -4.04 16.16 -17.08
C ASP A 58 -5.28 16.92 -17.54
N THR A 59 -5.07 18.16 -17.95
CA THR A 59 -6.11 18.99 -18.55
C THR A 59 -5.98 18.85 -20.06
N GLY A 60 -6.92 18.12 -20.66
CA GLY A 60 -6.93 17.92 -22.11
C GLY A 60 -7.26 19.22 -22.84
N GLU A 61 -6.94 19.26 -24.14
CA GLU A 61 -7.23 20.39 -25.05
C GLU A 61 -8.74 20.73 -25.13
N ASP A 62 -9.59 19.79 -24.70
CA ASP A 62 -11.05 19.90 -24.59
C ASP A 62 -11.52 20.64 -23.30
N GLY A 63 -10.59 21.11 -22.45
CA GLY A 63 -10.89 21.87 -21.23
C GLY A 63 -11.34 21.03 -20.03
N ARG A 64 -11.30 19.70 -20.13
CA ARG A 64 -11.70 18.78 -19.06
C ARG A 64 -10.49 18.22 -18.30
N SER A 65 -10.53 18.31 -16.98
CA SER A 65 -9.52 17.76 -16.06
C SER A 65 -9.81 16.28 -15.77
N LYS A 66 -8.80 15.42 -15.92
CA LYS A 66 -8.87 13.99 -15.61
C LYS A 66 -7.63 13.52 -14.84
N ALA A 67 -7.80 12.46 -14.07
CA ALA A 67 -6.71 11.85 -13.32
C ALA A 67 -6.02 10.77 -14.17
N VAL A 68 -4.75 11.01 -14.51
CA VAL A 68 -3.87 10.12 -15.28
C VAL A 68 -2.77 9.53 -14.40
N ASP A 69 -2.19 8.40 -14.81
CA ASP A 69 -1.08 7.72 -14.12
C ASP A 69 -1.38 7.49 -12.62
N VAL A 70 -2.55 6.94 -12.30
CA VAL A 70 -2.99 6.77 -10.92
C VAL A 70 -2.23 5.63 -10.26
N ILE A 71 -1.52 5.96 -9.17
CA ILE A 71 -0.72 5.05 -8.38
C ILE A 71 -1.32 4.99 -6.99
N ALA A 72 -1.80 3.82 -6.61
CA ALA A 72 -2.07 3.54 -5.21
C ALA A 72 -0.70 3.40 -4.51
N PRO A 73 -0.37 4.24 -3.51
CA PRO A 73 0.83 4.02 -2.71
C PRO A 73 0.68 2.63 -2.09
N SER A 74 1.43 1.69 -2.64
CA SER A 74 1.53 0.34 -2.11
C SER A 74 2.07 0.51 -0.69
N GLN A 75 1.21 0.33 0.31
CA GLN A 75 1.66 0.21 1.68
C GLN A 75 2.43 -1.11 1.74
N GLY A 76 3.74 -1.02 1.52
CA GLY A 76 4.67 -2.12 1.76
C GLY A 76 4.45 -2.64 3.18
N GLY A 77 3.91 -3.85 3.28
CA GLY A 77 3.33 -4.27 4.55
C GLY A 77 2.91 -5.73 4.63
N THR A 78 3.53 -6.65 3.90
CA THR A 78 3.59 -8.03 4.38
C THR A 78 4.66 -8.12 5.48
N THR A 79 4.33 -7.58 6.67
CA THR A 79 5.09 -7.92 7.88
C THR A 79 4.65 -9.31 8.37
N THR A 80 5.02 -10.32 7.60
CA THR A 80 5.26 -11.67 8.09
C THR A 80 6.74 -11.87 7.81
N ALA A 81 7.68 -11.76 8.75
CA ALA A 81 7.63 -12.32 10.08
C ALA A 81 8.35 -11.41 11.09
N ARG A 82 7.59 -10.89 12.06
CA ARG A 82 8.13 -10.71 13.42
C ARG A 82 7.51 -11.80 14.29
N ARG A 83 8.32 -12.77 14.71
CA ARG A 83 8.34 -13.47 16.02
C ARG A 83 8.85 -14.91 15.87
N GLY A 84 9.99 -15.20 16.51
CA GLY A 84 10.46 -16.57 16.70
C GLY A 84 11.97 -16.68 16.83
N GLY A 85 12.54 -16.20 17.94
CA GLY A 85 13.94 -16.45 18.28
C GLY A 85 14.20 -17.92 18.57
N LYS A 86 15.30 -18.46 18.04
CA LYS A 86 16.05 -19.59 18.60
C LYS A 86 17.54 -19.29 18.47
N GLY A 87 18.02 -18.36 19.30
CA GLY A 87 19.40 -18.44 19.77
C GLY A 87 19.49 -19.63 20.71
N GLY A 88 19.84 -20.81 20.18
CA GLY A 88 20.18 -21.98 20.98
C GLY A 88 21.58 -21.81 21.57
N GLY A 89 21.71 -20.87 22.50
CA GLY A 89 22.88 -20.70 23.34
C GLY A 89 22.58 -21.26 24.73
N LEU A 90 23.57 -22.00 25.24
CA LEU A 90 23.82 -22.25 26.66
C LEU A 90 23.05 -23.39 27.34
N LEU A 91 23.63 -24.59 27.19
CA LEU A 91 23.67 -25.59 28.25
C LEU A 91 24.03 -24.93 29.60
N PRO A 92 23.24 -25.06 30.67
CA PRO A 92 23.71 -24.73 32.01
C PRO A 92 24.71 -25.82 32.45
N PRO A 93 25.87 -25.48 33.07
CA PRO A 93 26.62 -26.48 33.81
C PRO A 93 25.76 -26.95 34.99
N ALA A 94 25.60 -28.26 35.14
CA ALA A 94 24.89 -28.83 36.27
C ALA A 94 25.57 -28.39 37.58
N PRO A 95 24.82 -27.83 38.56
CA PRO A 95 25.30 -27.79 39.92
C PRO A 95 25.30 -29.22 40.48
N ILE A 96 26.50 -29.73 40.72
CA ILE A 96 26.75 -30.86 41.62
C ILE A 96 26.08 -30.57 42.98
N ASP A 97 25.19 -31.46 43.44
CA ASP A 97 24.66 -31.43 44.81
C ASP A 97 24.59 -32.84 45.44
N SER A 98 25.55 -33.04 46.34
CA SER A 98 25.55 -33.69 47.66
C SER A 98 24.86 -35.02 47.98
N ASN A 99 23.98 -35.61 47.17
CA ASN A 99 23.45 -36.95 47.45
C ASN A 99 24.09 -37.98 46.49
N GLY A 100 25.32 -38.38 46.81
CA GLY A 100 26.20 -39.17 45.94
C GLY A 100 25.57 -40.44 45.37
N GLY A 101 25.52 -40.54 44.04
CA GLY A 101 25.20 -41.79 43.34
C GLY A 101 25.06 -41.61 41.83
N TRP A 102 26.14 -41.88 41.09
CA TRP A 102 26.11 -42.10 39.64
C TRP A 102 25.67 -43.55 39.39
N GLY A 103 24.37 -43.74 39.15
CA GLY A 103 23.79 -45.04 38.79
C GLY A 103 24.02 -45.35 37.32
N PHE A 104 24.88 -46.34 37.11
CA PHE A 104 25.17 -47.16 35.92
C PHE A 104 24.00 -47.35 34.95
#